data_AF-A0A552I2I7-F1
#
_entry.id   AF-A0A552I2I7-F1
#
_cell.length_a   1.000
_cell.length_b   1.000
_cell.length_c   1.000
_cell.angle_alpha   90.00
_cell.angle_beta   90.00
_cell.angle_gamma   90.00
#
_symmetry.space_group_name_H-M   'P 1'
#
loop_
_entity.id
_entity.type
_entity.pdbx_description
1 polymer ?
#
loop_
_entity_poly.entity_id
_entity_poly.type
_entity_poly.pdbx_seq_one_letter_code
_entity_poly.pdbx_strand_id
1 'polypeptide(L)'
;MMTTNKLTKTFASGSLAIGVLAGAVLTATSASAVTLTWAAWTGGTPLEVGDKIVKYVPNLAALDPLNPIGAEPEDEVMLNRMGNDHYYFVYDAMNGSSPFNASSGSFTYTIEVINSPKSIVGVDLNSNVSSNYGDITEKFTEISNVLVSTNGLPVPLSGFEPIAPKKLLTVTNTLTDPMSPTEGLFQLQNSFHQSVPEPGTILGLLAVGGLGLVSRFKKQK
;
A
#
# COMPACT_ATOMS: atom_id res chain seq x y z
N MET A 1 11.91 -29.89 77.32
CA MET A 1 11.70 -28.50 76.89
C MET A 1 12.52 -28.28 75.62
N MET A 2 11.86 -28.22 74.47
CA MET A 2 12.42 -27.68 73.22
C MET A 2 11.22 -27.31 72.34
N THR A 3 11.21 -26.08 71.87
CA THR A 3 10.15 -25.40 71.11
C THR A 3 10.29 -25.70 69.62
N THR A 4 9.17 -25.99 68.93
CA THR A 4 9.13 -26.02 67.45
C THR A 4 8.14 -24.98 66.94
N ASN A 5 8.65 -24.15 66.04
CA ASN A 5 8.01 -22.95 65.52
C ASN A 5 7.07 -23.21 64.33
N LYS A 6 6.03 -22.38 64.28
CA LYS A 6 5.26 -21.85 63.14
C LYS A 6 5.65 -22.31 61.72
N LEU A 7 4.65 -22.77 60.97
CA LEU A 7 4.24 -22.17 59.68
C LEU A 7 2.79 -22.60 59.36
N THR A 8 1.84 -21.76 59.74
CA THR A 8 0.45 -21.79 59.28
C THR A 8 0.35 -21.04 57.96
N LYS A 9 -0.06 -21.71 56.88
CA LYS A 9 -0.79 -21.06 55.77
C LYS A 9 -1.90 -22.00 55.30
N THR A 10 -3.04 -21.86 55.99
CA THR A 10 -4.35 -22.35 55.56
C THR A 10 -4.69 -21.74 54.22
N PHE A 11 -4.96 -22.56 53.20
CA PHE A 11 -5.65 -22.12 52.00
C PHE A 11 -7.10 -21.83 52.38
N ALA A 12 -7.38 -20.57 52.73
CA ALA A 12 -8.73 -20.07 52.86
C ALA A 12 -9.29 -19.85 51.45
N SER A 13 -10.32 -20.63 51.14
CA SER A 13 -11.25 -20.44 50.05
C SER A 13 -11.74 -18.99 49.97
N GLY A 14 -11.19 -18.23 49.02
CA GLY A 14 -11.81 -17.03 48.49
C GLY A 14 -12.34 -17.37 47.12
N SER A 15 -13.67 -17.43 46.98
CA SER A 15 -14.34 -17.46 45.70
C SER A 15 -13.86 -16.27 44.86
N LEU A 16 -12.98 -16.53 43.91
CA LEU A 16 -12.81 -15.63 42.78
C LEU A 16 -14.13 -15.65 42.04
N ALA A 17 -14.93 -14.63 42.26
CA ALA A 17 -15.98 -14.23 41.35
C ALA A 17 -15.30 -14.02 40.00
N ILE A 18 -15.35 -15.04 39.15
CA ILE A 18 -15.14 -14.91 37.72
C ILE A 18 -16.35 -14.11 37.25
N GLY A 19 -16.24 -12.78 37.39
CA GLY A 19 -17.06 -11.86 36.64
C GLY A 19 -16.77 -12.17 35.19
N VAL A 20 -17.74 -12.82 34.54
CA VAL A 20 -17.78 -12.99 33.09
C VAL A 20 -17.66 -11.57 32.51
N LEU A 21 -16.45 -11.21 32.09
CA LEU A 21 -16.24 -10.01 31.30
C LEU A 21 -16.83 -10.34 29.92
N ALA A 22 -18.12 -10.04 29.79
CA ALA A 22 -18.83 -10.10 28.54
C ALA A 22 -18.09 -9.23 27.52
N GLY A 23 -17.70 -9.84 26.41
CA GLY A 23 -17.58 -9.12 25.14
C GLY A 23 -16.31 -8.30 24.90
N ALA A 24 -15.12 -8.81 25.22
CA ALA A 24 -13.96 -8.47 24.39
C ALA A 24 -13.95 -9.43 23.19
N VAL A 25 -14.90 -9.25 22.26
CA VAL A 25 -14.74 -9.82 20.92
C VAL A 25 -13.60 -9.03 20.30
N LEU A 26 -12.38 -9.56 20.41
CA LEU A 26 -11.28 -9.18 19.53
C LEU A 26 -11.71 -9.62 18.13
N THR A 27 -12.52 -8.81 17.44
CA THR A 27 -12.79 -9.00 16.02
C THR A 27 -11.48 -8.71 15.29
N ALA A 28 -10.60 -9.72 15.22
CA ALA A 28 -9.51 -9.69 14.27
C ALA A 28 -10.15 -9.50 12.90
N THR A 29 -9.95 -8.32 12.31
CA THR A 29 -10.40 -8.08 10.94
C THR A 29 -9.58 -9.01 10.07
N SER A 30 -10.23 -9.98 9.43
CA SER A 30 -9.58 -10.97 8.57
C SER A 30 -8.76 -10.25 7.50
N ALA A 31 -7.49 -10.61 7.35
CA ALA A 31 -6.74 -10.25 6.15
C ALA A 31 -7.40 -10.95 4.95
N SER A 32 -7.49 -10.25 3.82
CA SER A 32 -8.02 -10.80 2.56
C SER A 32 -7.09 -10.41 1.42
N ALA A 33 -6.95 -11.30 0.44
CA ALA A 33 -5.98 -11.16 -0.63
C ALA A 33 -6.57 -11.68 -1.93
N VAL A 34 -6.15 -11.10 -3.05
CA VAL A 34 -6.32 -11.66 -4.39
C VAL A 34 -4.96 -11.66 -5.07
N THR A 35 -4.64 -12.77 -5.72
CA THR A 35 -3.39 -12.96 -6.47
C THR A 35 -3.75 -13.36 -7.90
N LEU A 36 -3.08 -12.74 -8.86
CA LEU A 36 -3.14 -13.08 -10.28
C LEU A 36 -1.72 -13.24 -10.80
N THR A 37 -1.57 -13.97 -11.90
CA THR A 37 -0.32 -13.89 -12.66
C THR A 37 -0.22 -12.53 -13.36
N TRP A 38 1.01 -12.11 -13.68
CA TRP A 38 1.29 -10.89 -14.43
C TRP A 38 0.52 -10.89 -15.74
N ALA A 39 0.53 -12.01 -16.47
CA ALA A 39 -0.19 -12.15 -17.73
C ALA A 39 -1.72 -12.00 -17.56
N ALA A 40 -2.30 -12.55 -16.51
CA ALA A 40 -3.74 -12.44 -16.27
C ALA A 40 -4.17 -11.00 -15.91
N TRP A 41 -3.35 -10.32 -15.11
CA TRP A 41 -3.63 -8.94 -14.69
C TRP A 41 -3.44 -7.93 -15.83
N THR A 42 -2.31 -8.01 -16.54
CA THR A 42 -2.04 -7.16 -17.72
C THR A 42 -2.97 -7.47 -18.89
N GLY A 43 -3.48 -8.71 -18.96
CA GLY A 43 -4.55 -9.12 -19.88
C GLY A 43 -5.93 -8.52 -19.58
N GLY A 44 -6.07 -7.74 -18.50
CA GLY A 44 -7.27 -6.94 -18.20
C GLY A 44 -8.10 -7.42 -17.00
N THR A 45 -7.66 -8.46 -16.30
CA THR A 45 -8.34 -8.92 -15.07
C THR A 45 -7.93 -8.03 -13.89
N PRO A 46 -8.84 -7.29 -13.25
CA PRO A 46 -8.48 -6.44 -12.12
C PRO A 46 -8.19 -7.26 -10.85
N LEU A 47 -7.33 -6.73 -9.97
CA LEU A 47 -7.24 -7.17 -8.59
C LEU A 47 -8.30 -6.41 -7.78
N GLU A 48 -9.27 -7.09 -7.18
CA GLU A 48 -10.32 -6.46 -6.37
C GLU A 48 -10.41 -7.11 -4.99
N VAL A 49 -10.22 -6.31 -3.93
CA VAL A 49 -10.33 -6.74 -2.54
C VAL A 49 -10.95 -5.64 -1.71
N GLY A 50 -12.02 -5.97 -0.97
CA GLY A 50 -12.68 -5.03 -0.08
C GLY A 50 -13.21 -3.80 -0.82
N ASP A 51 -12.70 -2.63 -0.47
CA ASP A 51 -13.05 -1.35 -1.09
C ASP A 51 -11.98 -0.82 -2.05
N LYS A 52 -11.18 -1.73 -2.63
CA LYS A 52 -10.14 -1.41 -3.62
C LYS A 52 -10.28 -2.25 -4.87
N ILE A 53 -10.05 -1.59 -6.00
CA ILE A 53 -9.82 -2.22 -7.29
C ILE A 53 -8.53 -1.67 -7.91
N VAL A 54 -7.68 -2.55 -8.42
CA VAL A 54 -6.41 -2.23 -9.08
C VAL A 54 -6.42 -2.74 -10.51
N LYS A 55 -6.18 -1.86 -11.47
CA LYS A 55 -6.21 -2.14 -12.91
C LYS A 55 -4.90 -1.76 -13.57
N TYR A 56 -4.37 -2.65 -14.39
CA TYR A 56 -3.23 -2.36 -15.22
C TYR A 56 -3.54 -1.27 -16.25
N VAL A 57 -2.58 -0.39 -16.53
CA VAL A 57 -2.67 0.66 -17.55
C VAL A 57 -1.57 0.40 -18.59
N PRO A 58 -1.93 -0.09 -19.79
CA PRO A 58 -0.96 -0.35 -20.85
C PRO A 58 -0.23 0.91 -21.31
N ASN A 59 1.09 0.83 -21.48
CA ASN A 59 1.86 1.88 -22.12
C ASN A 59 1.86 1.67 -23.64
N LEU A 60 0.87 2.23 -24.33
CA LEU A 60 0.69 2.03 -25.77
C LEU A 60 1.84 2.59 -26.64
N ALA A 61 2.75 3.38 -26.07
CA ALA A 61 3.94 3.88 -26.75
C ALA A 61 5.17 2.97 -26.57
N ALA A 62 5.13 1.98 -25.68
CA ALA A 62 6.21 1.03 -25.47
C ALA A 62 6.24 -0.06 -26.55
N LEU A 63 7.42 -0.68 -26.74
CA LEU A 63 7.58 -1.82 -27.65
C LEU A 63 6.73 -3.02 -27.22
N ASP A 64 6.63 -3.25 -25.92
CA ASP A 64 5.70 -4.20 -25.31
C ASP A 64 4.79 -3.44 -24.33
N PRO A 65 3.57 -3.05 -24.76
CA PRO A 65 2.64 -2.30 -23.91
C PRO A 65 2.12 -3.03 -22.68
N LEU A 66 2.24 -4.37 -22.65
CA LEU A 66 1.76 -5.20 -21.55
C LEU A 66 2.91 -5.73 -20.68
N ASN A 67 4.13 -5.73 -21.19
CA ASN A 67 5.30 -6.15 -20.44
C ASN A 67 6.50 -5.19 -20.57
N PRO A 68 6.33 -3.91 -20.17
CA PRO A 68 7.38 -2.91 -20.31
C PRO A 68 8.57 -3.11 -19.35
N ILE A 69 8.47 -4.07 -18.42
CA ILE A 69 9.51 -4.39 -17.43
C ILE A 69 10.08 -5.80 -17.60
N GLY A 70 9.77 -6.52 -18.69
CA GLY A 70 10.27 -7.87 -18.91
C GLY A 70 9.91 -8.87 -17.79
N ALA A 71 8.77 -8.70 -17.13
CA ALA A 71 8.22 -9.65 -16.17
C ALA A 71 7.89 -10.98 -16.85
N GLU A 72 8.03 -12.08 -16.13
CA GLU A 72 7.61 -13.38 -16.65
C GLU A 72 6.08 -13.51 -16.57
N PRO A 73 5.43 -14.21 -17.53
CA PRO A 73 3.98 -14.40 -17.50
C PRO A 73 3.46 -15.00 -16.18
N GLU A 74 4.28 -15.82 -15.52
CA GLU A 74 4.01 -16.52 -14.26
C GLU A 74 4.35 -15.71 -12.99
N ASP A 75 5.02 -14.56 -13.13
CA ASP A 75 5.21 -13.63 -12.01
C ASP A 75 3.86 -13.29 -11.39
N GLU A 76 3.83 -12.99 -10.10
CA GLU A 76 2.58 -12.72 -9.40
C GLU A 76 2.37 -11.24 -9.16
N VAL A 77 1.11 -10.83 -9.22
CA VAL A 77 0.64 -9.56 -8.69
C VAL A 77 -0.47 -9.82 -7.68
N MET A 78 -0.40 -9.10 -6.57
CA MET A 78 -1.28 -9.35 -5.44
C MET A 78 -1.80 -8.04 -4.88
N LEU A 79 -3.07 -8.03 -4.48
CA LEU A 79 -3.64 -6.98 -3.66
C LEU A 79 -4.04 -7.58 -2.32
N ASN A 80 -3.36 -7.16 -1.26
CA ASN A 80 -3.66 -7.55 0.11
C ASN A 80 -4.39 -6.44 0.84
N ARG A 81 -5.38 -6.81 1.64
CA ARG A 81 -6.00 -5.95 2.64
C ARG A 81 -5.51 -6.36 4.03
N MET A 82 -4.88 -5.42 4.73
CA MET A 82 -4.47 -5.58 6.12
C MET A 82 -5.32 -4.69 7.02
N GLY A 83 -6.22 -5.31 7.78
CA GLY A 83 -7.19 -4.56 8.58
C GLY A 83 -8.20 -3.81 7.70
N ASN A 84 -8.67 -2.65 8.17
CA ASN A 84 -9.74 -1.90 7.50
C ASN A 84 -9.25 -0.77 6.60
N ASP A 85 -8.00 -0.36 6.77
CA ASP A 85 -7.51 0.91 6.27
C ASP A 85 -6.21 0.78 5.48
N HIS A 86 -5.59 -0.41 5.42
CA HIS A 86 -4.30 -0.61 4.78
C HIS A 86 -4.42 -1.64 3.66
N TYR A 87 -3.81 -1.32 2.52
CA TYR A 87 -3.72 -2.21 1.37
C TYR A 87 -2.30 -2.26 0.84
N TYR A 88 -1.87 -3.42 0.35
CA TYR A 88 -0.58 -3.60 -0.33
C TYR A 88 -0.83 -4.11 -1.73
N PHE A 89 -0.35 -3.37 -2.71
CA PHE A 89 -0.09 -3.91 -4.03
C PHE A 89 1.31 -4.52 -4.04
N VAL A 90 1.44 -5.75 -4.51
CA VAL A 90 2.72 -6.45 -4.60
C VAL A 90 2.91 -6.95 -6.02
N TYR A 91 4.10 -6.73 -6.56
CA TYR A 91 4.62 -7.50 -7.70
C TYR A 91 5.73 -8.43 -7.18
N ASP A 92 5.66 -9.71 -7.54
CA ASP A 92 6.55 -10.76 -7.06
C ASP A 92 7.13 -11.54 -8.24
N ALA A 93 8.45 -11.45 -8.41
CA ALA A 93 9.19 -12.12 -9.48
C ALA A 93 9.68 -13.52 -9.08
N MET A 94 9.39 -13.99 -7.86
CA MET A 94 9.95 -15.26 -7.36
C MET A 94 9.20 -16.50 -7.85
N ASN A 95 8.01 -16.33 -8.43
CA ASN A 95 7.18 -17.43 -8.93
C ASN A 95 7.47 -17.78 -10.40
N GLY A 96 8.20 -16.91 -11.12
CA GLY A 96 8.66 -17.14 -12.48
C GLY A 96 9.72 -18.25 -12.60
N SER A 97 10.17 -18.49 -13.83
CA SER A 97 11.28 -19.43 -14.07
C SER A 97 12.63 -18.86 -13.60
N SER A 98 12.76 -17.53 -13.60
CA SER A 98 13.81 -16.77 -12.95
C SER A 98 13.29 -16.27 -11.60
N PRO A 99 14.00 -16.47 -10.48
CA PRO A 99 13.52 -16.04 -9.17
C PRO A 99 13.71 -14.53 -8.91
N PHE A 100 13.95 -13.73 -9.96
CA PHE A 100 14.12 -12.28 -9.91
C PHE A 100 13.96 -11.66 -11.30
N ASN A 101 13.59 -10.37 -11.31
CA ASN A 101 13.54 -9.53 -12.50
C ASN A 101 14.78 -8.60 -12.55
N ALA A 102 15.61 -8.76 -13.58
CA ALA A 102 16.80 -7.92 -13.83
C ALA A 102 16.58 -6.86 -14.93
N SER A 103 15.38 -6.78 -15.49
CA SER A 103 15.05 -5.85 -16.54
C SER A 103 14.75 -4.46 -15.97
N SER A 104 15.06 -3.44 -16.77
CA SER A 104 14.61 -2.07 -16.51
C SER A 104 13.30 -1.79 -17.22
N GLY A 105 12.58 -0.77 -16.76
CA GLY A 105 11.37 -0.32 -17.41
C GLY A 105 10.43 0.42 -16.49
N SER A 106 9.20 0.63 -16.93
CA SER A 106 8.15 1.19 -16.08
C SER A 106 6.80 0.60 -16.40
N PHE A 107 6.04 0.27 -15.36
CA PHE A 107 4.66 -0.17 -15.49
C PHE A 107 3.73 0.76 -14.71
N THR A 108 2.50 0.88 -15.20
CA THR A 108 1.50 1.79 -14.65
C THR A 108 0.24 1.03 -14.30
N TYR A 109 -0.40 1.42 -13.20
CA TYR A 109 -1.72 0.92 -12.81
C TYR A 109 -2.53 2.01 -12.13
N THR A 110 -3.84 1.81 -12.07
CA THR A 110 -4.71 2.61 -11.21
C THR A 110 -5.08 1.84 -9.96
N ILE A 111 -5.16 2.51 -8.83
CA ILE A 111 -5.81 2.02 -7.61
C ILE A 111 -6.97 2.95 -7.23
N GLU A 112 -8.17 2.38 -7.11
CA GLU A 112 -9.40 3.13 -6.87
C GLU A 112 -10.10 2.67 -5.59
N VAL A 113 -10.61 3.61 -4.80
CA VAL A 113 -11.52 3.37 -3.68
C VAL A 113 -12.95 3.28 -4.19
N ILE A 114 -13.52 2.08 -4.14
CA ILE A 114 -14.88 1.80 -4.61
C ILE A 114 -15.85 1.58 -3.45
N ASN A 115 -17.11 1.98 -3.62
CA ASN A 115 -18.21 1.69 -2.68
C ASN A 115 -17.94 2.07 -1.21
N SER A 116 -17.08 3.06 -0.96
CA SER A 116 -16.61 3.45 0.36
C SER A 116 -16.47 4.97 0.45
N PRO A 117 -16.79 5.61 1.60
CA PRO A 117 -16.58 7.04 1.80
C PRO A 117 -15.10 7.39 1.99
N LYS A 118 -14.23 6.41 2.25
CA LYS A 118 -12.79 6.61 2.51
C LYS A 118 -12.03 7.10 1.29
N SER A 119 -10.88 7.71 1.51
CA SER A 119 -9.94 8.11 0.46
C SER A 119 -8.54 7.64 0.84
N ILE A 120 -7.69 7.42 -0.15
CA ILE A 120 -6.26 7.19 0.06
C ILE A 120 -5.67 8.50 0.58
N VAL A 121 -4.98 8.41 1.72
CA VAL A 121 -4.39 9.56 2.44
C VAL A 121 -2.93 9.31 2.80
N GLY A 122 -2.40 8.11 2.57
CA GLY A 122 -1.00 7.80 2.76
C GLY A 122 -0.52 6.76 1.76
N VAL A 123 0.74 6.88 1.35
CA VAL A 123 1.42 5.98 0.43
C VAL A 123 2.77 5.58 1.00
N ASP A 124 3.22 4.36 0.71
CA ASP A 124 4.59 3.94 0.95
C ASP A 124 5.08 3.06 -0.20
N LEU A 125 6.40 2.97 -0.33
CA LEU A 125 7.11 2.14 -1.28
C LEU A 125 8.14 1.31 -0.52
N ASN A 126 8.12 0.01 -0.74
CA ASN A 126 9.14 -0.91 -0.27
C ASN A 126 9.54 -1.86 -1.39
N SER A 127 10.77 -2.37 -1.33
CA SER A 127 11.23 -3.36 -2.29
C SER A 127 12.18 -4.35 -1.64
N ASN A 128 12.16 -5.58 -2.15
CA ASN A 128 13.15 -6.59 -1.84
C ASN A 128 13.98 -6.81 -3.10
N VAL A 129 15.25 -6.45 -3.02
CA VAL A 129 16.19 -6.45 -4.13
C VAL A 129 17.53 -7.03 -3.69
N SER A 130 18.36 -7.39 -4.66
CA SER A 130 19.75 -7.71 -4.39
C SER A 130 20.54 -6.46 -3.94
N SER A 131 21.70 -6.67 -3.30
CA SER A 131 22.38 -5.62 -2.53
C SER A 131 22.84 -4.39 -3.34
N ASN A 132 22.99 -4.50 -4.66
CA ASN A 132 23.41 -3.40 -5.53
C ASN A 132 22.44 -3.16 -6.69
N TYR A 133 21.16 -3.49 -6.52
CA TYR A 133 20.16 -3.34 -7.57
C TYR A 133 19.99 -1.87 -8.03
N GLY A 134 20.09 -0.92 -7.11
CA GLY A 134 19.86 0.50 -7.35
C GLY A 134 18.49 0.97 -6.87
N ASP A 135 17.90 1.92 -7.59
CA ASP A 135 16.69 2.61 -7.17
C ASP A 135 15.43 2.07 -7.86
N ILE A 136 14.34 1.96 -7.09
CA ILE A 136 12.98 1.82 -7.61
C ILE A 136 12.22 3.10 -7.29
N THR A 137 11.56 3.66 -8.30
CA THR A 137 10.82 4.91 -8.14
C THR A 137 9.32 4.66 -8.30
N GLU A 138 8.53 5.18 -7.37
CA GLU A 138 7.07 5.27 -7.48
C GLU A 138 6.66 6.73 -7.74
N LYS A 139 5.85 6.94 -8.79
CA LYS A 139 5.28 8.25 -9.14
C LYS A 139 3.77 8.17 -9.22
N PHE A 140 3.14 9.29 -8.92
CA PHE A 140 1.69 9.44 -8.99
C PHE A 140 1.33 10.52 -10.00
N THR A 141 0.24 10.32 -10.75
CA THR A 141 -0.24 11.34 -11.71
C THR A 141 -1.00 12.46 -11.01
N GLU A 142 -1.75 12.15 -9.95
CA GLU A 142 -2.71 13.05 -9.32
C GLU A 142 -2.11 13.91 -8.19
N ILE A 143 -0.86 13.62 -7.80
CA ILE A 143 -0.12 14.32 -6.74
C ILE A 143 1.34 14.49 -7.16
N SER A 144 1.96 15.59 -6.71
CA SER A 144 3.37 15.86 -6.98
C SER A 144 4.29 15.19 -5.94
N ASN A 145 4.11 13.88 -5.74
CA ASN A 145 4.93 13.06 -4.85
C ASN A 145 5.71 12.03 -5.68
N VAL A 146 6.94 11.74 -5.24
CA VAL A 146 7.80 10.71 -5.81
C VAL A 146 8.46 9.99 -4.65
N LEU A 147 8.30 8.67 -4.57
CA LEU A 147 9.00 7.83 -3.58
C LEU A 147 10.14 7.09 -4.29
N VAL A 148 11.29 6.95 -3.62
CA VAL A 148 12.48 6.32 -4.20
C VAL A 148 13.08 5.32 -3.21
N SER A 149 12.83 4.03 -3.43
CA SER A 149 13.41 2.95 -2.64
C SER A 149 14.80 2.63 -3.19
N THR A 150 15.83 2.96 -2.42
CA THR A 150 17.24 2.69 -2.78
C THR A 150 17.70 1.38 -2.15
N ASN A 151 18.09 0.41 -2.98
CA ASN A 151 18.57 -0.92 -2.56
C ASN A 151 17.66 -1.61 -1.53
N GLY A 152 16.34 -1.52 -1.71
CA GLY A 152 15.36 -2.18 -0.84
C GLY A 152 15.06 -1.44 0.45
N LEU A 153 15.55 -0.20 0.62
CA LEU A 153 15.18 0.60 1.77
C LEU A 153 13.73 1.11 1.62
N PRO A 154 12.88 0.94 2.66
CA PRO A 154 11.49 1.41 2.62
C PRO A 154 11.40 2.93 2.64
N VAL A 155 10.40 3.47 1.97
CA VAL A 155 10.10 4.90 1.91
C VAL A 155 8.62 5.16 2.22
N PRO A 156 8.30 5.92 3.29
CA PRO A 156 9.24 6.39 4.32
C PRO A 156 9.83 5.23 5.13
N LEU A 157 10.88 5.49 5.92
CA LEU A 157 11.49 4.47 6.79
C LEU A 157 10.53 3.85 7.81
N SER A 158 9.43 4.55 8.12
CA SER A 158 8.36 4.06 8.98
C SER A 158 7.07 4.82 8.68
N GLY A 159 5.94 4.11 8.71
CA GLY A 159 4.62 4.68 8.48
C GLY A 159 4.34 4.94 7.00
N PHE A 160 3.56 5.99 6.72
CA PHE A 160 3.16 6.37 5.37
C PHE A 160 3.55 7.81 5.09
N GLU A 161 3.91 8.11 3.85
CA GLU A 161 4.02 9.50 3.38
C GLU A 161 2.60 10.06 3.22
N PRO A 162 2.23 11.12 3.96
CA PRO A 162 0.88 11.67 3.91
C PRO A 162 0.60 12.37 2.58
N ILE A 163 -0.58 12.15 2.03
CA ILE A 163 -1.04 12.78 0.78
C ILE A 163 -2.42 13.41 0.96
N ALA A 164 -2.74 14.38 0.11
CA ALA A 164 -4.10 14.90 0.03
C ALA A 164 -5.07 13.75 -0.33
N PRO A 165 -6.30 13.71 0.24
CA PRO A 165 -7.25 12.63 -0.01
C PRO A 165 -7.53 12.39 -1.50
N LYS A 166 -7.37 11.15 -1.97
CA LYS A 166 -7.69 10.72 -3.34
C LYS A 166 -8.57 9.49 -3.36
N LYS A 167 -9.54 9.48 -4.28
CA LYS A 167 -10.33 8.27 -4.60
C LYS A 167 -9.64 7.37 -5.60
N LEU A 168 -8.83 7.97 -6.48
CA LEU A 168 -8.12 7.31 -7.56
C LEU A 168 -6.70 7.82 -7.57
N LEU A 169 -5.74 6.90 -7.66
CA LEU A 169 -4.35 7.18 -7.95
C LEU A 169 -3.93 6.36 -9.17
N THR A 170 -3.20 7.01 -10.07
CA THR A 170 -2.49 6.38 -11.18
C THR A 170 -1.02 6.32 -10.81
N VAL A 171 -0.56 5.11 -10.52
CA VAL A 171 0.76 4.80 -9.98
C VAL A 171 1.64 4.29 -11.10
N THR A 172 2.84 4.86 -11.24
CA THR A 172 3.87 4.35 -12.14
C THR A 172 5.09 3.95 -11.34
N ASN A 173 5.47 2.68 -11.45
CA ASN A 173 6.70 2.17 -10.88
C ASN A 173 7.76 2.07 -11.97
N THR A 174 8.95 2.60 -11.68
CA THR A 174 10.11 2.56 -12.56
C THR A 174 11.20 1.71 -11.92
N LEU A 175 11.61 0.67 -12.64
CA LEU A 175 12.67 -0.25 -12.27
C LEU A 175 13.95 0.18 -13.00
N THR A 176 15.06 0.21 -12.28
CA THR A 176 16.38 0.49 -12.87
C THR A 176 17.00 -0.77 -13.46
N ASP A 177 17.95 -0.58 -14.38
CA ASP A 177 18.85 -1.66 -14.79
C ASP A 177 19.92 -1.81 -13.69
N PRO A 178 20.05 -2.99 -13.06
CA PRO A 178 21.06 -3.20 -12.03
C PRO A 178 22.49 -3.27 -12.60
N MET A 179 22.66 -3.20 -13.93
CA MET A 179 23.93 -3.26 -14.66
C MET A 179 24.77 -4.51 -14.30
N SER A 180 24.11 -5.58 -13.88
CA SER A 180 24.72 -6.84 -13.48
C SER A 180 23.75 -8.00 -13.70
N PRO A 181 24.21 -9.14 -14.25
CA PRO A 181 23.36 -10.32 -14.49
C PRO A 181 23.04 -11.10 -13.20
N THR A 182 23.64 -10.75 -12.07
CA THR A 182 23.44 -11.43 -10.77
C THR A 182 22.59 -10.62 -9.80
N GLU A 183 22.09 -9.47 -10.23
CA GLU A 183 21.32 -8.54 -9.42
C GLU A 183 19.90 -8.45 -9.98
N GLY A 184 18.91 -8.26 -9.12
CA GLY A 184 17.52 -8.27 -9.52
C GLY A 184 16.55 -7.84 -8.43
N LEU A 185 15.34 -7.51 -8.89
CA LEU A 185 14.17 -7.29 -8.06
C LEU A 185 13.52 -8.63 -7.77
N PHE A 186 13.37 -8.95 -6.49
CA PHE A 186 12.60 -10.11 -6.04
C PHE A 186 11.13 -9.74 -5.86
N GLN A 187 10.88 -8.60 -5.22
CA GLN A 187 9.54 -8.15 -4.90
C GLN A 187 9.45 -6.63 -4.78
N LEU A 188 8.37 -6.05 -5.28
CA LEU A 188 8.01 -4.65 -5.13
C LEU A 188 6.70 -4.55 -4.36
N GLN A 189 6.62 -3.68 -3.36
CA GLN A 189 5.42 -3.45 -2.57
C GLN A 189 5.10 -1.95 -2.51
N ASN A 190 3.89 -1.59 -2.93
CA ASN A 190 3.35 -0.25 -2.77
C ASN A 190 2.19 -0.33 -1.79
N SER A 191 2.25 0.41 -0.68
CA SER A 191 1.20 0.38 0.33
C SER A 191 0.36 1.65 0.31
N PHE A 192 -0.91 1.48 0.66
CA PHE A 192 -1.92 2.53 0.63
C PHE A 192 -2.67 2.55 1.96
N HIS A 193 -2.58 3.68 2.66
CA HIS A 193 -3.39 3.97 3.84
C HIS A 193 -4.62 4.79 3.44
N GLN A 194 -5.78 4.43 3.96
CA GLN A 194 -7.03 5.15 3.73
C GLN A 194 -7.70 5.58 5.02
N SER A 195 -8.42 6.70 4.94
CA SER A 195 -9.26 7.19 6.02
C SER A 195 -10.49 7.92 5.46
N VAL A 196 -11.46 8.20 6.32
CA VAL A 196 -12.56 9.11 5.95
C VAL A 196 -12.01 10.53 6.02
N PRO A 197 -12.06 11.34 4.94
CA PRO A 197 -11.59 12.71 4.99
C PRO A 197 -12.33 13.52 6.05
N GLU A 198 -11.59 14.26 6.88
CA GLU A 198 -12.21 15.15 7.85
C GLU A 198 -12.99 16.27 7.13
N PRO A 199 -14.17 16.69 7.63
CA PRO A 199 -14.99 17.72 6.98
C PRO A 199 -14.24 19.05 6.71
N GLY A 200 -13.27 19.40 7.58
CA GLY A 200 -12.43 20.59 7.42
C GLY A 200 -11.48 20.53 6.21
N THR A 201 -10.97 19.35 5.87
CA THR A 201 -10.07 19.13 4.73
C THR A 201 -10.82 19.33 3.40
N ILE A 202 -12.07 18.87 3.31
CA ILE A 202 -12.91 19.05 2.12
C ILE A 202 -13.22 20.54 1.90
N LEU A 203 -13.53 21.28 2.96
CA LEU A 203 -13.81 22.71 2.88
C LEU A 203 -12.57 23.55 2.59
N GLY A 204 -11.41 23.16 3.13
CA GLY A 204 -10.12 23.82 2.84
C GLY A 204 -9.75 23.73 1.37
N LEU A 205 -9.89 22.56 0.74
CA LEU A 205 -9.65 22.40 -0.70
C LEU A 205 -10.66 23.18 -1.57
N LEU A 206 -11.94 23.20 -1.18
CA LEU A 206 -12.98 23.95 -1.91
C LEU A 206 -12.74 25.48 -1.83
N ALA A 207 -12.30 25.97 -0.67
CA ALA A 207 -11.99 27.39 -0.46
C ALA A 207 -10.75 27.84 -1.23
N VAL A 208 -9.72 27.00 -1.36
CA VAL A 208 -8.50 27.30 -2.13
C VAL A 208 -8.78 27.27 -3.65
N GLY A 209 -9.68 26.40 -4.13
CA GLY A 209 -10.19 26.44 -5.51
C GLY A 209 -11.17 27.59 -5.81
N GLY A 210 -11.78 28.16 -4.77
CA GLY A 210 -12.75 29.27 -4.88
C GLY A 210 -12.15 30.68 -4.82
N LEU A 211 -10.86 30.83 -4.53
CA LEU A 211 -10.20 32.13 -4.32
C LEU A 211 -9.74 32.81 -5.62
N GLY A 212 -10.56 32.72 -6.66
CA GLY A 212 -10.21 33.16 -8.01
C GLY A 212 -11.25 34.02 -8.73
N LEU A 213 -12.28 34.55 -8.07
CA LEU A 213 -13.27 35.43 -8.73
C LEU A 213 -13.73 36.59 -7.85
N VAL A 214 -12.80 37.41 -7.36
CA VAL A 214 -13.15 38.82 -7.04
C VAL A 214 -13.04 39.62 -8.34
N SER A 215 -14.10 39.53 -9.13
CA SER A 215 -14.30 40.35 -10.32
C SER A 215 -14.17 41.83 -9.95
N ARG A 216 -13.19 42.51 -10.55
CA ARG A 216 -13.03 43.96 -10.46
C ARG A 216 -14.07 44.62 -11.36
N PHE A 217 -15.34 44.65 -10.94
CA PHE A 217 -16.31 45.57 -11.51
C PHE A 217 -15.98 46.99 -11.04
N LYS A 218 -15.02 47.63 -11.72
CA LYS A 218 -14.83 49.08 -11.65
C LYS A 218 -16.07 49.75 -12.23
N LYS A 219 -16.91 50.26 -11.34
CA LYS A 219 -18.04 51.14 -11.65
C LYS A 219 -17.49 52.39 -12.34
N GLN A 220 -17.99 52.66 -13.55
CA GLN A 220 -17.76 53.90 -14.31
C GLN A 220 -18.20 55.12 -13.48
N LYS A 221 -17.44 56.22 -13.61
CA LYS A 221 -17.91 57.58 -13.44
C LYS A 221 -17.46 58.39 -14.65
#